data_AF-A0A7X9S1E1-F1
#
_entry.id   AF-A0A7X9S1E1-F1
#
_cell.length_a   1.000
_cell.length_b   1.000
_cell.length_c   1.000
_cell.angle_alpha   90.00
_cell.angle_beta   90.00
_cell.angle_gamma   90.00
#
_symmetry.space_group_name_H-M   'P 1'
#
loop_
_entity.id
_entity.type
_entity.pdbx_description
1 polymer ?
#
loop_
_entity_poly.entity_id
_entity_poly.type
_entity_poly.pdbx_seq_one_letter_code
_entity_poly.pdbx_strand_id
1 'polypeptide(L)'
;MKYIESEYKVAKTTDYIGGFVYENDALQFMHTAEGRVLAKGSGITSHLEEEEFVEEYHYKDHLGNLRAAVRLNSVYHEDFEDEQSFFKKADKNRIMLNAETGQYAQRLGGSKEEKDRGGANIALELKAGDTFTASVSGIYYIDDNDIQETTTSTTMVNSATPTTGEVASSTTQQTALPVPTIIYGSSERVDAKAFLQVRFYDENDQIITKERSFISKADQRQQLQLPLTAPENTAYMKIGIFNQSEEVNAYFDNLKVTFNDYIVQENHYYPFGMNMAGIEKEGTPDHKFQYNGKEKQEEIGFIDYGARHYDASLGRWFVVDPLAEKMRRHSVYNYAFNNPVRFIDPDGMAPMLGDPVKKPQIRSTSKGKSGGLFGENNRTDEDGNLKDHNGVDILAPKGTKIKSIKGGSVWSAGESDTFGFYVLIRSENTSEHKGKYEWTLYAHLEDKGRASGKIKEGDEIGIQGNSGNAKHMSESEEHVHIEYSVGDTYKKSKSNRKDPLELFDTKFDKNGNVMSNKNQKENEMINNLFEPFSWENWEIYLAE
;
A
#
# COMPACT_ATOMS: atom_id res chain seq x y z
N MET A 1 52.30 8.87 -1.55
CA MET A 1 50.84 8.67 -1.50
C MET A 1 50.53 7.44 -2.32
N LYS A 2 49.98 6.39 -1.70
CA LYS A 2 49.45 5.23 -2.44
C LYS A 2 48.07 5.65 -2.94
N TYR A 3 47.89 5.72 -4.26
CA TYR A 3 46.57 5.77 -4.85
C TYR A 3 45.95 4.39 -4.67
N ILE A 4 44.84 4.33 -3.94
CA ILE A 4 43.97 3.16 -3.91
C ILE A 4 42.99 3.39 -5.06
N GLU A 5 43.23 2.76 -6.20
CA GLU A 5 42.17 2.53 -7.21
C GLU A 5 41.25 1.46 -6.62
N SER A 6 40.22 1.88 -5.90
CA SER A 6 39.06 1.02 -5.67
C SER A 6 38.18 1.14 -6.91
N GLU A 7 38.02 0.05 -7.66
CA GLU A 7 36.96 -0.07 -8.66
C GLU A 7 35.62 0.12 -7.94
N TYR A 8 35.01 1.30 -8.07
CA TYR A 8 33.65 1.53 -7.62
C TYR A 8 32.71 0.78 -8.55
N LYS A 9 32.39 -0.47 -8.19
CA LYS A 9 31.31 -1.20 -8.85
C LYS A 9 30.00 -0.55 -8.42
N VAL A 10 29.27 0.02 -9.37
CA VAL A 10 27.92 0.56 -9.12
C VAL A 10 27.06 -0.60 -8.62
N ALA A 11 26.58 -0.49 -7.37
CA ALA A 11 25.79 -1.54 -6.74
C ALA A 11 24.33 -1.56 -7.24
N LYS A 12 23.83 -0.40 -7.68
CA LYS A 12 22.44 -0.20 -8.09
C LYS A 12 22.34 0.96 -9.09
N THR A 13 21.63 0.74 -10.19
CA THR A 13 21.26 1.79 -11.15
C THR A 13 19.74 1.87 -11.24
N THR A 14 19.20 3.07 -11.11
CA THR A 14 17.75 3.33 -11.20
C THR A 14 17.47 4.26 -12.36
N ASP A 15 16.62 3.83 -13.29
CA ASP A 15 16.26 4.59 -14.48
C ASP A 15 14.79 5.02 -14.43
N TYR A 16 14.56 6.31 -14.70
CA TYR A 16 13.23 6.93 -14.71
C TYR A 16 12.85 7.25 -16.16
N ILE A 17 11.91 6.49 -16.72
CA ILE A 17 11.42 6.69 -18.09
C ILE A 17 9.95 7.09 -18.01
N GLY A 18 9.70 8.39 -17.89
CA GLY A 18 8.35 8.90 -17.66
C GLY A 18 7.80 8.41 -16.31
N GLY A 19 6.68 7.68 -16.32
CA GLY A 19 6.09 7.09 -15.12
C GLY A 19 6.63 5.71 -14.74
N PHE A 20 7.61 5.18 -15.48
CA PHE A 20 8.16 3.84 -15.32
C PHE A 20 9.49 3.91 -14.58
N VAL A 21 9.66 3.06 -13.56
CA VAL A 21 10.87 3.00 -12.75
C VAL A 21 11.51 1.63 -12.89
N TYR A 22 12.77 1.61 -13.31
CA TYR A 22 13.58 0.42 -13.51
C TYR A 22 14.74 0.40 -12.51
N GLU A 23 15.10 -0.79 -12.04
CA GLU A 23 16.32 -1.02 -11.29
C GLU A 23 17.13 -2.11 -11.97
N ASN A 24 18.38 -1.81 -12.34
CA ASN A 24 19.27 -2.71 -13.07
C ASN A 24 18.60 -3.37 -14.29
N ASP A 25 17.99 -2.56 -15.16
CA ASP A 25 17.23 -2.97 -16.36
C ASP A 25 15.93 -3.76 -16.10
N ALA A 26 15.53 -3.98 -14.83
CA ALA A 26 14.29 -4.66 -14.48
C ALA A 26 13.21 -3.65 -14.04
N LEU A 27 12.02 -3.73 -14.65
CA LEU A 27 10.88 -2.89 -14.27
C LEU A 27 10.48 -3.19 -12.82
N GLN A 28 10.41 -2.15 -11.99
CA GLN A 28 9.95 -2.27 -10.61
C GLN A 28 8.48 -1.88 -10.49
N PHE A 29 8.13 -0.70 -10.98
CA PHE A 29 6.75 -0.23 -10.96
C PHE A 29 6.48 0.83 -12.01
N MET A 30 5.19 1.07 -12.23
CA MET A 30 4.64 2.10 -13.09
C MET A 30 3.66 2.96 -12.29
N HIS A 31 3.77 4.28 -12.36
CA HIS A 31 2.79 5.17 -11.76
C HIS A 31 1.45 5.13 -12.51
N THR A 32 0.35 5.16 -11.75
CA THR A 32 -1.02 5.31 -12.27
C THR A 32 -1.68 6.56 -11.68
N ALA A 33 -2.90 6.88 -12.13
CA ALA A 33 -3.64 8.02 -11.58
C ALA A 33 -4.05 7.77 -10.11
N GLU A 34 -4.32 6.51 -9.78
CA GLU A 34 -4.80 6.05 -8.48
C GLU A 34 -3.68 5.57 -7.55
N GLY A 35 -2.47 5.31 -8.06
CA GLY A 35 -1.32 4.89 -7.26
C GLY A 35 -0.14 4.39 -8.10
N ARG A 36 0.17 3.10 -8.00
CA ARG A 36 1.17 2.44 -8.85
C ARG A 36 0.80 0.99 -9.15
N VAL A 37 1.43 0.43 -10.17
CA VAL A 37 1.40 -0.99 -10.50
C VAL A 37 2.80 -1.53 -10.36
N LEU A 38 2.97 -2.56 -9.53
CA LEU A 38 4.23 -3.23 -9.25
C LEU A 38 4.40 -4.41 -10.21
N ALA A 39 5.61 -4.60 -10.75
CA ALA A 39 5.90 -5.69 -11.69
C ALA A 39 6.40 -6.95 -10.97
N LYS A 40 6.19 -8.13 -11.59
CA LYS A 40 6.74 -9.40 -11.11
C LYS A 40 8.25 -9.29 -10.90
N GLY A 41 8.72 -9.65 -9.70
CA GLY A 41 10.12 -9.55 -9.31
C GLY A 41 10.49 -8.29 -8.52
N SER A 42 9.55 -7.36 -8.29
CA SER A 42 9.75 -6.16 -7.46
C SER A 42 9.70 -6.41 -5.95
N GLY A 43 9.76 -7.67 -5.51
CA GLY A 43 9.61 -8.04 -4.10
C GLY A 43 8.19 -8.48 -3.66
N ILE A 44 7.19 -8.49 -4.57
CA ILE A 44 5.82 -8.92 -4.27
C ILE A 44 5.26 -9.76 -5.43
N THR A 45 4.44 -10.76 -5.09
CA THR A 45 3.58 -11.52 -6.02
C THR A 45 2.10 -11.21 -5.77
N SER A 46 1.30 -11.18 -6.84
CA SER A 46 -0.16 -11.06 -6.79
C SER A 46 -0.79 -12.22 -6.02
N HIS A 47 -2.01 -12.01 -5.50
CA HIS A 47 -2.83 -13.08 -4.92
C HIS A 47 -3.37 -14.06 -5.98
N LEU A 48 -3.26 -13.70 -7.25
CA LEU A 48 -3.61 -14.50 -8.42
C LEU A 48 -2.29 -14.91 -9.11
N GLU A 49 -1.92 -16.18 -9.02
CA GLU A 49 -0.64 -16.76 -9.50
C GLU A 49 -0.34 -16.48 -10.99
N GLU A 50 -1.34 -16.04 -11.76
CA GLU A 50 -1.25 -15.71 -13.20
C GLU A 50 -1.01 -14.22 -13.49
N GLU A 51 -1.05 -13.32 -12.50
CA GLU A 51 -0.90 -11.87 -12.73
C GLU A 51 0.57 -11.42 -12.68
N GLU A 52 1.06 -10.84 -13.77
CA GLU A 52 2.41 -10.26 -13.86
C GLU A 52 2.55 -8.92 -13.11
N PHE A 53 1.44 -8.37 -12.63
CA PHE A 53 1.35 -7.02 -12.07
C PHE A 53 0.47 -6.98 -10.82
N VAL A 54 0.90 -6.22 -9.81
CA VAL A 54 0.14 -6.00 -8.57
C VAL A 54 -0.26 -4.54 -8.47
N GLU A 55 -1.56 -4.28 -8.42
CA GLU A 55 -2.09 -2.93 -8.23
C GLU A 55 -1.96 -2.47 -6.78
N GLU A 56 -1.43 -1.26 -6.61
CA GLU A 56 -1.34 -0.57 -5.32
C GLU A 56 -2.01 0.81 -5.44
N TYR A 57 -3.00 1.05 -4.59
CA TYR A 57 -3.80 2.26 -4.56
C TYR A 57 -3.25 3.22 -3.51
N HIS A 58 -3.18 4.51 -3.82
CA HIS A 58 -2.63 5.53 -2.93
C HIS A 58 -3.71 6.45 -2.41
N TYR A 59 -3.83 6.51 -1.09
CA TYR A 59 -4.51 7.58 -0.40
C TYR A 59 -3.53 8.73 -0.15
N LYS A 60 -3.76 9.85 -0.83
CA LYS A 60 -2.95 11.08 -0.69
C LYS A 60 -3.77 12.16 0.01
N ASP A 61 -3.11 13.00 0.80
CA ASP A 61 -3.76 14.18 1.36
C ASP A 61 -3.93 15.31 0.33
N HIS A 62 -4.50 16.42 0.80
CA HIS A 62 -4.74 17.60 -0.01
C HIS A 62 -3.49 18.30 -0.57
N LEU A 63 -2.32 18.10 0.03
CA LEU A 63 -1.03 18.63 -0.45
C LEU A 63 -0.31 17.63 -1.37
N GLY A 64 -0.95 16.48 -1.64
CA GLY A 64 -0.38 15.41 -2.45
C GLY A 64 0.56 14.48 -1.68
N ASN A 65 0.65 14.60 -0.36
CA ASN A 65 1.49 13.70 0.44
C ASN A 65 0.86 12.31 0.46
N LEU A 66 1.63 11.27 0.16
CA LEU A 66 1.19 9.88 0.34
C LEU A 66 0.89 9.62 1.81
N ARG A 67 -0.35 9.27 2.16
CA ARG A 67 -0.76 8.95 3.53
C ARG A 67 -0.89 7.46 3.76
N ALA A 68 -1.47 6.74 2.81
CA ALA A 68 -1.49 5.29 2.85
C ALA A 68 -1.38 4.73 1.43
N ALA A 69 -0.73 3.58 1.30
CA ALA A 69 -0.78 2.74 0.12
C ALA A 69 -1.52 1.45 0.47
N VAL A 70 -2.33 0.95 -0.45
CA VAL A 70 -3.28 -0.14 -0.22
C VAL A 70 -3.14 -1.17 -1.33
N ARG A 71 -2.99 -2.45 -0.97
CA ARG A 71 -3.03 -3.59 -1.91
C ARG A 71 -4.16 -4.53 -1.52
N LEU A 72 -4.86 -5.06 -2.53
CA LEU A 72 -5.86 -6.10 -2.32
C LEU A 72 -5.16 -7.44 -2.08
N ASN A 73 -5.24 -7.94 -0.84
CA ASN A 73 -4.72 -9.23 -0.38
C ASN A 73 -3.24 -9.47 -0.72
N SER A 74 -2.32 -9.07 0.17
CA SER A 74 -0.91 -9.47 0.00
C SER A 74 -0.76 -10.96 0.33
N VAL A 75 -0.38 -11.76 -0.66
CA VAL A 75 -0.14 -13.20 -0.51
C VAL A 75 1.35 -13.49 -0.70
N TYR A 76 1.99 -14.01 0.34
CA TYR A 76 3.30 -14.65 0.22
C TYR A 76 3.05 -16.12 -0.10
N HIS A 77 3.55 -16.62 -1.23
CA HIS A 77 3.31 -17.99 -1.69
C HIS A 77 4.62 -18.69 -2.00
N GLU A 78 4.72 -19.94 -1.58
CA GLU A 78 5.73 -20.92 -1.95
C GLU A 78 5.05 -22.18 -2.49
N ASP A 79 5.22 -22.44 -3.78
CA ASP A 79 4.76 -23.65 -4.49
C ASP A 79 5.88 -24.68 -4.72
N PHE A 80 7.11 -24.39 -4.28
CA PHE A 80 8.31 -25.22 -4.42
C PHE A 80 8.81 -25.43 -5.86
N GLU A 81 8.26 -24.71 -6.84
CA GLU A 81 8.65 -24.83 -8.24
C GLU A 81 9.87 -23.96 -8.58
N ASP A 82 9.94 -22.75 -8.01
CA ASP A 82 10.96 -21.76 -8.35
C ASP A 82 12.29 -21.96 -7.60
N GLU A 83 13.41 -21.57 -8.21
CA GLU A 83 14.73 -21.56 -7.55
C GLU A 83 14.96 -20.28 -6.72
N GLN A 84 14.15 -19.23 -6.92
CA GLN A 84 14.23 -17.98 -6.18
C GLN A 84 12.95 -17.79 -5.37
N SER A 85 13.09 -17.82 -4.05
CA SER A 85 11.97 -17.69 -3.12
C SER A 85 12.26 -16.70 -1.99
N PHE A 86 11.22 -16.01 -1.54
CA PHE A 86 11.21 -15.21 -0.31
C PHE A 86 11.25 -16.09 0.95
N PHE A 87 10.82 -17.35 0.84
CA PHE A 87 10.93 -18.33 1.90
C PHE A 87 12.35 -18.90 1.94
N LYS A 88 12.96 -18.81 3.12
CA LYS A 88 14.25 -19.44 3.37
C LYS A 88 14.09 -20.95 3.36
N LYS A 89 15.06 -21.66 2.76
CA LYS A 89 15.11 -23.13 2.64
C LYS A 89 13.99 -23.74 1.78
N ALA A 90 13.32 -22.96 0.93
CA ALA A 90 12.34 -23.50 -0.01
C ALA A 90 12.94 -24.54 -0.99
N ASP A 91 14.18 -24.30 -1.41
CA ASP A 91 14.93 -25.14 -2.34
C ASP A 91 15.40 -26.48 -1.77
N LYS A 92 15.40 -26.64 -0.43
CA LYS A 92 15.89 -27.84 0.25
C LYS A 92 14.90 -28.99 0.17
N ASN A 93 15.42 -30.20 -0.05
CA ASN A 93 14.64 -31.45 0.00
C ASN A 93 13.37 -31.40 -0.87
N ARG A 94 13.41 -30.65 -1.99
CA ARG A 94 12.40 -30.67 -3.03
C ARG A 94 12.43 -32.02 -3.73
N ILE A 95 11.28 -32.65 -3.83
CA ILE A 95 11.13 -33.96 -4.46
C ILE A 95 9.89 -34.00 -5.32
N MET A 96 9.86 -34.88 -6.33
CA MET A 96 8.70 -35.02 -7.20
C MET A 96 7.53 -35.79 -6.58
N LEU A 97 7.79 -36.53 -5.50
CA LEU A 97 6.77 -37.34 -4.86
C LEU A 97 5.83 -36.46 -4.04
N ASN A 98 4.53 -36.68 -4.20
CA ASN A 98 3.45 -36.01 -3.46
C ASN A 98 3.35 -34.50 -3.70
N ALA A 99 3.76 -33.96 -4.85
CA ALA A 99 3.34 -32.63 -5.27
C ALA A 99 1.80 -32.58 -5.40
N GLU A 100 1.17 -31.58 -4.79
CA GLU A 100 -0.24 -31.23 -4.96
C GLU A 100 -0.44 -30.39 -6.22
N THR A 101 0.47 -29.45 -6.45
CA THR A 101 0.54 -28.59 -7.64
C THR A 101 1.96 -28.62 -8.20
N GLY A 102 2.11 -28.43 -9.51
CA GLY A 102 3.45 -28.40 -10.12
C GLY A 102 4.17 -29.76 -10.12
N GLN A 103 5.50 -29.72 -10.06
CA GLN A 103 6.39 -30.87 -10.11
C GLN A 103 7.00 -31.24 -8.76
N TYR A 104 7.05 -30.34 -7.79
CA TYR A 104 7.83 -30.53 -6.56
C TYR A 104 7.00 -30.29 -5.30
N ALA A 105 7.27 -31.10 -4.27
CA ALA A 105 6.89 -30.84 -2.89
C ALA A 105 8.12 -30.85 -2.00
N GLN A 106 8.04 -30.23 -0.83
CA GLN A 106 9.10 -30.27 0.15
C GLN A 106 8.93 -31.45 1.11
N ARG A 107 9.93 -32.34 1.15
CA ARG A 107 9.99 -33.47 2.09
C ARG A 107 10.75 -33.07 3.37
N LEU A 108 10.14 -33.33 4.53
CA LEU A 108 10.77 -33.23 5.84
C LEU A 108 10.88 -34.60 6.50
N GLY A 109 12.10 -34.98 6.89
CA GLY A 109 12.43 -36.26 7.48
C GLY A 109 11.91 -36.45 8.91
N GLY A 110 11.53 -37.68 9.27
CA GLY A 110 11.15 -38.07 10.64
C GLY A 110 12.22 -38.86 11.41
N SER A 111 13.28 -39.30 10.74
CA SER A 111 14.30 -40.15 11.37
C SER A 111 15.10 -39.39 12.45
N LYS A 112 15.71 -40.14 13.39
CA LYS A 112 16.63 -39.56 14.41
C LYS A 112 17.96 -39.10 13.79
N GLU A 113 18.31 -39.58 12.61
CA GLU A 113 19.55 -39.29 11.90
C GLU A 113 19.43 -38.08 10.96
N GLU A 114 18.22 -37.77 10.46
CA GLU A 114 17.95 -36.56 9.67
C GLU A 114 17.87 -35.31 10.56
N LYS A 115 18.75 -34.35 10.26
CA LYS A 115 18.79 -33.03 10.92
C LYS A 115 17.79 -32.02 10.33
N ASP A 116 17.15 -32.33 9.21
CA ASP A 116 16.28 -31.43 8.45
C ASP A 116 14.81 -31.49 8.90
N ARG A 117 14.57 -31.23 10.18
CA ARG A 117 13.23 -31.22 10.81
C ARG A 117 12.42 -29.94 10.56
N GLY A 118 12.98 -28.96 9.86
CA GLY A 118 12.34 -27.69 9.54
C GLY A 118 12.62 -27.26 8.09
N GLY A 119 11.54 -26.97 7.37
CA GLY A 119 11.56 -26.63 5.94
C GLY A 119 11.47 -25.13 5.66
N ALA A 120 10.73 -24.79 4.61
CA ALA A 120 10.45 -23.44 4.18
C ALA A 120 9.89 -22.60 5.33
N ASN A 121 10.42 -21.39 5.45
CA ASN A 121 10.05 -20.46 6.49
C ASN A 121 10.24 -19.02 6.04
N ILE A 122 9.42 -18.12 6.57
CA ILE A 122 9.47 -16.69 6.32
C ILE A 122 9.32 -15.93 7.65
N ALA A 123 10.00 -14.80 7.76
CA ALA A 123 9.81 -13.85 8.85
C ALA A 123 9.14 -12.61 8.28
N LEU A 124 8.06 -12.17 8.91
CA LEU A 124 7.24 -11.06 8.43
C LEU A 124 6.95 -10.12 9.60
N GLU A 125 7.15 -8.83 9.37
CA GLU A 125 6.79 -7.80 10.35
C GLU A 125 5.28 -7.66 10.45
N LEU A 126 4.81 -7.38 11.67
CA LEU A 126 3.38 -7.29 12.00
C LEU A 126 3.18 -6.25 13.08
N LYS A 127 2.04 -5.56 13.04
CA LYS A 127 1.54 -4.80 14.19
C LYS A 127 0.52 -5.66 14.95
N ALA A 128 0.44 -5.44 16.27
CA ALA A 128 -0.64 -6.01 17.06
C ALA A 128 -2.02 -5.66 16.44
N GLY A 129 -2.88 -6.67 16.28
CA GLY A 129 -4.17 -6.53 15.61
C GLY A 129 -4.17 -6.88 14.12
N ASP A 130 -3.01 -7.02 13.46
CA ASP A 130 -2.94 -7.47 12.07
C ASP A 130 -3.58 -8.86 11.94
N THR A 131 -4.38 -9.06 10.89
CA THR A 131 -5.05 -10.34 10.64
C THR A 131 -4.53 -10.97 9.36
N PHE A 132 -4.25 -12.28 9.43
CA PHE A 132 -3.75 -13.05 8.31
C PHE A 132 -4.14 -14.52 8.44
N THR A 133 -3.98 -15.26 7.35
CA THR A 133 -4.12 -16.72 7.33
C THR A 133 -2.82 -17.32 6.80
N ALA A 134 -2.16 -18.12 7.63
CA ALA A 134 -1.09 -19.01 7.16
C ALA A 134 -1.72 -20.35 6.76
N SER A 135 -1.36 -20.89 5.60
CA SER A 135 -1.85 -22.19 5.14
C SER A 135 -0.78 -22.99 4.43
N VAL A 136 -0.87 -24.33 4.49
CA VAL A 136 -0.02 -25.24 3.71
C VAL A 136 -0.75 -26.56 3.53
N SER A 137 -0.51 -27.22 2.40
CA SER A 137 -0.98 -28.57 2.16
C SER A 137 0.02 -29.60 2.64
N GLY A 138 -0.39 -30.54 3.48
CA GLY A 138 0.49 -31.53 4.09
C GLY A 138 -0.04 -32.96 3.97
N ILE A 139 0.87 -33.92 3.83
CA ILE A 139 0.57 -35.36 3.95
C ILE A 139 1.73 -36.08 4.65
N TYR A 140 1.42 -37.11 5.43
CA TYR A 140 2.42 -38.07 5.92
C TYR A 140 1.92 -39.49 5.66
N TYR A 141 2.86 -40.43 5.58
CA TYR A 141 2.58 -41.84 5.38
C TYR A 141 3.13 -42.65 6.55
N ILE A 142 2.37 -43.64 7.01
CA ILE A 142 2.87 -44.67 7.93
C ILE A 142 3.16 -45.89 7.06
N ASP A 143 4.42 -46.25 6.86
CA ASP A 143 4.76 -47.42 6.06
C ASP A 143 4.45 -48.70 6.86
N ASP A 144 3.75 -49.68 6.27
CA ASP A 144 3.56 -51.02 6.86
C ASP A 144 4.91 -51.77 7.04
N ASN A 145 5.99 -51.25 6.46
CA ASN A 145 7.36 -51.78 6.59
C ASN A 145 8.20 -51.12 7.70
N ASP A 146 7.70 -50.08 8.38
CA ASP A 146 8.45 -49.35 9.42
C ASP A 146 8.35 -50.04 10.81
N ILE A 147 7.64 -51.16 10.90
CA ILE A 147 7.51 -52.00 12.12
C ILE A 147 8.02 -53.42 11.83
N GLN A 148 9.33 -53.57 11.60
CA GLN A 148 9.97 -54.89 11.51
C GLN A 148 11.29 -54.92 12.30
N GLU A 149 11.23 -54.83 13.62
CA GLU A 149 12.10 -55.66 14.45
C GLU A 149 11.30 -56.85 14.98
N THR A 150 11.40 -57.95 14.24
CA THR A 150 10.85 -59.24 14.63
C THR A 150 11.66 -59.82 15.80
N THR A 151 11.39 -59.43 17.05
CA THR A 151 11.79 -60.28 18.19
C THR A 151 10.74 -61.36 18.38
N THR A 152 10.94 -62.52 17.73
CA THR A 152 10.19 -63.74 18.06
C THR A 152 10.55 -64.20 19.47
N SER A 153 9.73 -63.88 20.47
CA SER A 153 9.76 -64.55 21.77
C SER A 153 8.69 -65.64 21.82
N THR A 154 9.10 -66.89 21.58
CA THR A 154 8.23 -68.07 21.69
C THR A 154 8.00 -68.42 23.16
N THR A 155 6.88 -68.00 23.74
CA THR A 155 6.49 -68.44 25.10
C THR A 155 5.69 -69.73 25.00
N MET A 156 6.31 -70.87 25.32
CA MET A 156 5.62 -72.15 25.49
C MET A 156 4.87 -72.12 26.83
N VAL A 157 3.54 -72.10 26.79
CA VAL A 157 2.69 -72.19 28.00
C VAL A 157 2.48 -73.67 28.35
N ASN A 158 3.18 -74.16 29.38
CA ASN A 158 2.91 -75.47 29.97
C ASN A 158 1.75 -75.36 30.97
N SER A 159 0.56 -75.83 30.61
CA SER A 159 -0.56 -76.00 31.55
C SER A 159 -0.43 -77.33 32.29
N ALA A 160 0.06 -77.29 33.52
CA ALA A 160 -0.01 -78.41 34.46
C ALA A 160 -1.31 -78.32 35.27
N THR A 161 -2.21 -79.29 35.07
CA THR A 161 -3.31 -79.59 36.01
C THR A 161 -3.12 -81.01 36.55
N PRO A 162 -3.24 -81.25 37.87
CA PRO A 162 -3.21 -82.59 38.42
C PRO A 162 -4.59 -83.24 38.26
N THR A 163 -4.63 -84.51 37.84
CA THR A 163 -5.85 -85.32 37.82
C THR A 163 -5.66 -86.53 38.75
N THR A 164 -6.54 -86.66 39.73
CA THR A 164 -6.78 -87.89 40.49
C THR A 164 -8.10 -88.51 40.02
N GLY A 165 -8.12 -89.81 39.73
CA GLY A 165 -9.32 -90.66 39.83
C GLY A 165 -9.88 -91.27 38.54
N GLU A 166 -9.50 -92.54 38.32
CA GLU A 166 -10.29 -93.70 37.82
C GLU A 166 -11.22 -93.64 36.58
N VAL A 167 -10.74 -94.33 35.53
CA VAL A 167 -11.36 -95.29 34.60
C VAL A 167 -12.90 -95.38 34.46
N ALA A 168 -13.43 -95.03 33.27
CA ALA A 168 -14.33 -95.88 32.48
C ALA A 168 -14.64 -95.32 31.06
N SER A 169 -14.43 -96.18 30.05
CA SER A 169 -15.29 -96.38 28.86
C SER A 169 -15.52 -95.24 27.85
N SER A 170 -14.66 -95.23 26.82
CA SER A 170 -14.91 -94.95 25.39
C SER A 170 -16.20 -94.24 24.95
N THR A 171 -16.07 -93.03 24.36
CA THR A 171 -16.62 -92.64 23.03
C THR A 171 -15.96 -91.32 22.58
N THR A 172 -15.69 -91.24 21.28
CA THR A 172 -14.91 -90.28 20.48
C THR A 172 -15.15 -88.78 20.75
N GLN A 173 -14.09 -88.00 21.02
CA GLN A 173 -14.06 -86.54 20.79
C GLN A 173 -12.67 -86.09 20.29
N GLN A 174 -12.69 -85.22 19.28
CA GLN A 174 -11.55 -84.61 18.59
C GLN A 174 -10.52 -84.00 19.55
N THR A 175 -9.27 -84.40 19.43
CA THR A 175 -8.13 -83.66 19.99
C THR A 175 -7.82 -82.47 19.09
N ALA A 176 -8.18 -81.27 19.54
CA ALA A 176 -7.72 -80.02 18.95
C ALA A 176 -6.20 -79.87 19.17
N LEU A 177 -5.46 -79.64 18.08
CA LEU A 177 -4.08 -79.17 18.15
C LEU A 177 -4.10 -77.72 18.64
N PRO A 178 -3.13 -77.28 19.46
CA PRO A 178 -3.03 -75.88 19.86
C PRO A 178 -2.82 -75.01 18.61
N VAL A 179 -3.80 -74.15 18.34
CA VAL A 179 -3.66 -73.09 17.34
C VAL A 179 -2.79 -72.01 17.98
N PRO A 180 -1.70 -71.56 17.36
CA PRO A 180 -1.01 -70.36 17.83
C PRO A 180 -1.98 -69.19 17.71
N THR A 181 -2.45 -68.67 18.83
CA THR A 181 -3.14 -67.38 18.85
C THR A 181 -2.09 -66.31 18.58
N ILE A 182 -2.07 -65.80 17.34
CA ILE A 182 -1.41 -64.53 17.05
C ILE A 182 -2.26 -63.46 17.76
N ILE A 183 -1.77 -62.98 18.90
CA ILE A 183 -2.29 -61.76 19.50
C ILE A 183 -1.72 -60.63 18.63
N TYR A 184 -2.55 -60.07 17.76
CA TYR A 184 -2.26 -58.74 17.21
C TYR A 184 -2.38 -57.76 18.38
N GLY A 185 -1.24 -57.38 18.96
CA GLY A 185 -1.19 -56.18 19.77
C GLY A 185 -1.65 -55.03 18.89
N SER A 186 -2.61 -54.24 19.38
CA SER A 186 -2.93 -52.95 18.78
C SER A 186 -1.65 -52.12 18.77
N SER A 187 -1.04 -51.95 17.61
CA SER A 187 0.04 -50.99 17.39
C SER A 187 -0.42 -49.65 17.91
N GLU A 188 0.33 -49.08 18.86
CA GLU A 188 0.17 -47.68 19.22
C GLU A 188 0.30 -46.87 17.93
N ARG A 189 -0.69 -46.02 17.68
CA ARG A 189 -0.75 -45.18 16.50
C ARG A 189 0.42 -44.21 16.60
N VAL A 190 1.36 -44.24 15.65
CA VAL A 190 2.42 -43.24 15.58
C VAL A 190 1.75 -41.90 15.27
N ASP A 191 1.64 -41.04 16.28
CA ASP A 191 1.13 -39.68 16.12
C ASP A 191 2.19 -38.87 15.35
N ALA A 192 1.98 -38.67 14.04
CA ALA A 192 2.83 -37.79 13.27
C ALA A 192 2.77 -36.36 13.85
N LYS A 193 3.94 -35.80 14.15
CA LYS A 193 4.12 -34.44 14.68
C LYS A 193 4.60 -33.52 13.55
N ALA A 194 3.95 -33.62 12.40
CA ALA A 194 4.18 -32.74 11.25
C ALA A 194 3.15 -31.60 11.26
N PHE A 195 3.62 -30.35 11.18
CA PHE A 195 2.76 -29.19 11.39
C PHE A 195 3.24 -27.92 10.67
N LEU A 196 2.28 -27.04 10.41
CA LEU A 196 2.48 -25.62 10.16
C LEU A 196 2.59 -24.90 11.51
N GLN A 197 3.55 -24.00 11.65
CA GLN A 197 3.70 -23.19 12.87
C GLN A 197 3.80 -21.71 12.53
N VAL A 198 3.13 -20.90 13.34
CA VAL A 198 3.35 -19.46 13.45
C VAL A 198 3.85 -19.15 14.86
N ARG A 199 4.92 -18.36 14.97
CA ARG A 199 5.45 -17.84 16.23
C ARG A 199 5.47 -16.32 16.17
N PHE A 200 4.89 -15.68 17.18
CA PHE A 200 4.92 -14.24 17.36
C PHE A 200 6.03 -13.86 18.32
N TYR A 201 6.74 -12.80 17.99
CA TYR A 201 7.85 -12.26 18.76
C TYR A 201 7.59 -10.80 19.11
N ASP A 202 8.04 -10.39 20.29
CA ASP A 202 8.10 -8.98 20.65
C ASP A 202 9.37 -8.32 20.11
N GLU A 203 9.54 -7.03 20.40
CA GLU A 203 10.70 -6.23 19.99
C GLU A 203 12.04 -6.72 20.59
N ASN A 204 12.00 -7.53 21.65
CA ASN A 204 13.16 -8.08 22.35
C ASN A 204 13.46 -9.53 21.93
N ASP A 205 12.94 -9.96 20.78
CA ASP A 205 13.02 -11.33 20.27
C ASP A 205 12.44 -12.41 21.22
N GLN A 206 11.60 -12.01 22.18
CA GLN A 206 10.92 -12.97 23.07
C GLN A 206 9.67 -13.51 22.39
N ILE A 207 9.45 -14.82 22.53
CA ILE A 207 8.25 -15.46 21.99
C ILE A 207 7.04 -15.03 22.84
N ILE A 208 6.07 -14.37 22.20
CA ILE A 208 4.80 -14.00 22.82
C ILE A 208 3.89 -15.23 22.85
N THR A 209 3.64 -15.81 21.68
CA THR A 209 2.85 -17.02 21.54
C THR A 209 3.26 -17.81 20.30
N LYS A 210 2.81 -19.06 20.25
CA LYS A 210 3.01 -19.95 19.12
C LYS A 210 1.73 -20.73 18.86
N GLU A 211 1.36 -20.81 17.60
CA GLU A 211 0.22 -21.59 17.14
C GLU A 211 0.68 -22.64 16.15
N ARG A 212 0.04 -23.81 16.19
CA ARG A 212 0.40 -24.96 15.37
C ARG A 212 -0.85 -25.62 14.80
N SER A 213 -0.78 -26.01 13.55
CA SER A 213 -1.80 -26.84 12.89
C SER A 213 -1.13 -28.13 12.42
N PHE A 214 -1.60 -29.27 12.91
CA PHE A 214 -0.99 -30.58 12.69
C PHE A 214 -1.71 -31.35 11.60
N ILE A 215 -0.95 -32.17 10.85
CA ILE A 215 -1.56 -33.19 9.99
C ILE A 215 -2.16 -34.26 10.90
N SER A 216 -3.48 -34.40 10.87
CA SER A 216 -4.22 -35.20 11.87
C SER A 216 -4.50 -36.66 11.45
N LYS A 217 -4.29 -36.97 10.18
CA LYS A 217 -4.59 -38.28 9.58
C LYS A 217 -3.45 -38.73 8.65
N ALA A 218 -3.06 -39.99 8.79
CA ALA A 218 -2.13 -40.66 7.89
C ALA A 218 -2.76 -40.84 6.50
N ASP A 219 -1.90 -40.88 5.48
CA ASP A 219 -2.22 -41.25 4.10
C ASP A 219 -3.29 -40.39 3.43
N GLN A 220 -3.62 -39.24 4.04
CA GLN A 220 -4.62 -38.30 3.54
C GLN A 220 -4.04 -36.88 3.54
N ARG A 221 -3.94 -36.28 2.35
CA ARG A 221 -3.55 -34.88 2.19
C ARG A 221 -4.56 -33.96 2.87
N GLN A 222 -4.05 -33.01 3.64
CA GLN A 222 -4.82 -32.09 4.46
C GLN A 222 -4.32 -30.67 4.26
N GLN A 223 -5.27 -29.74 4.15
CA GLN A 223 -4.98 -28.32 4.19
C GLN A 223 -4.89 -27.88 5.66
N LEU A 224 -3.69 -27.49 6.07
CA LEU A 224 -3.43 -26.90 7.38
C LEU A 224 -3.65 -25.40 7.27
N GLN A 225 -4.42 -24.84 8.19
CA GLN A 225 -4.72 -23.39 8.21
C GLN A 225 -4.63 -22.84 9.63
N LEU A 226 -4.09 -21.65 9.74
CA LEU A 226 -3.99 -20.85 10.96
C LEU A 226 -4.46 -19.42 10.65
N PRO A 227 -5.78 -19.15 10.74
CA PRO A 227 -6.29 -17.79 10.74
C PRO A 227 -5.97 -17.16 12.09
N LEU A 228 -5.12 -16.12 12.10
CA LEU A 228 -4.58 -15.53 13.31
C LEU A 228 -4.71 -14.01 13.30
N THR A 229 -4.81 -13.46 14.50
CA THR A 229 -4.66 -12.04 14.77
C THR A 229 -3.38 -11.87 15.58
N ALA A 230 -2.49 -10.97 15.15
CA ALA A 230 -1.26 -10.65 15.86
C ALA A 230 -1.60 -10.18 17.29
N PRO A 231 -1.12 -10.86 18.35
CA PRO A 231 -1.36 -10.45 19.74
C PRO A 231 -0.78 -9.08 20.06
N GLU A 232 -1.21 -8.49 21.19
CA GLU A 232 -0.56 -7.30 21.75
C GLU A 232 0.94 -7.52 21.93
N ASN A 233 1.72 -6.46 21.72
CA ASN A 233 3.19 -6.44 21.77
C ASN A 233 3.89 -7.25 20.66
N THR A 234 3.18 -7.77 19.66
CA THR A 234 3.81 -8.38 18.47
C THR A 234 4.59 -7.33 17.69
N ALA A 235 5.86 -7.62 17.42
CA ALA A 235 6.72 -6.87 16.50
C ALA A 235 6.87 -7.59 15.16
N TYR A 236 7.03 -8.91 15.18
CA TYR A 236 7.11 -9.72 13.98
C TYR A 236 6.66 -11.16 14.23
N MET A 237 6.41 -11.91 13.16
CA MET A 237 6.18 -13.35 13.21
C MET A 237 7.20 -14.14 12.39
N LYS A 238 7.35 -15.41 12.75
CA LYS A 238 7.99 -16.42 11.92
C LYS A 238 6.98 -17.52 11.60
N ILE A 239 6.84 -17.82 10.32
CA ILE A 239 6.00 -18.90 9.80
C ILE A 239 6.92 -19.97 9.24
N GLY A 240 6.62 -21.24 9.46
CA GLY A 240 7.31 -22.32 8.79
C GLY A 240 6.67 -23.68 8.99
N ILE A 241 7.18 -24.64 8.23
CA ILE A 241 6.77 -26.05 8.29
C ILE A 241 7.81 -26.91 8.99
N PHE A 242 7.33 -27.85 9.78
CA PHE A 242 8.15 -28.67 10.66
C PHE A 242 7.66 -30.12 10.67
N ASN A 243 8.61 -31.05 10.83
CA ASN A 243 8.33 -32.44 11.13
C ASN A 243 9.10 -32.87 12.38
N GLN A 244 8.36 -33.16 13.46
CA GLN A 244 8.90 -33.67 14.72
C GLN A 244 8.50 -35.13 14.98
N SER A 245 7.96 -35.81 13.98
CA SER A 245 7.59 -37.22 14.09
C SER A 245 8.84 -38.06 14.32
N GLU A 246 8.69 -39.19 14.99
CA GLU A 246 9.71 -40.24 15.00
C GLU A 246 9.40 -41.16 13.82
N GLU A 247 10.38 -41.34 12.93
CA GLU A 247 10.40 -42.30 11.81
C GLU A 247 9.48 -41.94 10.61
N VAL A 248 8.44 -41.12 10.83
CA VAL A 248 7.49 -40.74 9.76
C VAL A 248 7.94 -39.52 8.95
N ASN A 249 8.03 -39.67 7.63
CA ASN A 249 8.26 -38.56 6.69
C ASN A 249 6.98 -37.76 6.42
N ALA A 250 7.12 -36.44 6.28
CA ALA A 250 6.04 -35.54 5.91
C ALA A 250 6.38 -34.76 4.64
N TYR A 251 5.37 -34.49 3.84
CA TYR A 251 5.47 -33.79 2.57
C TYR A 251 4.54 -32.57 2.60
N PHE A 252 5.09 -31.41 2.26
CA PHE A 252 4.39 -30.14 2.27
C PHE A 252 4.42 -29.49 0.89
N ASP A 253 3.34 -28.80 0.56
CA ASP A 253 3.15 -28.07 -0.69
C ASP A 253 2.26 -26.84 -0.48
N ASN A 254 2.34 -25.83 -1.35
CA ASN A 254 1.50 -24.62 -1.35
C ASN A 254 1.51 -23.86 -0.01
N LEU A 255 2.69 -23.51 0.51
CA LEU A 255 2.81 -22.69 1.72
C LEU A 255 2.44 -21.24 1.41
N LYS A 256 1.36 -20.74 2.00
CA LYS A 256 0.79 -19.41 1.77
C LYS A 256 0.65 -18.61 3.05
N VAL A 257 0.84 -17.31 2.97
CA VAL A 257 0.51 -16.32 4.00
C VAL A 257 -0.30 -15.22 3.36
N THR A 258 -1.60 -15.18 3.67
CA THR A 258 -2.54 -14.21 3.13
C THR A 258 -2.88 -13.18 4.19
N PHE A 259 -2.48 -11.93 3.97
CA PHE A 259 -2.87 -10.83 4.85
C PHE A 259 -4.29 -10.35 4.50
N ASN A 260 -5.09 -10.15 5.54
CA ASN A 260 -6.39 -9.53 5.44
C ASN A 260 -6.30 -8.01 5.70
N ASP A 261 -5.11 -7.48 6.01
CA ASP A 261 -4.84 -6.04 6.03
C ASP A 261 -4.51 -5.55 4.62
N TYR A 262 -5.22 -4.51 4.21
CA TYR A 262 -5.10 -3.91 2.89
C TYR A 262 -4.05 -2.81 2.86
N ILE A 263 -3.73 -2.20 4.01
CA ILE A 263 -2.75 -1.10 4.07
C ILE A 263 -1.36 -1.69 4.02
N VAL A 264 -0.54 -1.28 3.06
CA VAL A 264 0.82 -1.80 2.84
C VAL A 264 1.90 -0.77 3.10
N GLN A 265 1.56 0.51 3.12
CA GLN A 265 2.42 1.61 3.57
C GLN A 265 1.53 2.68 4.19
N GLU A 266 2.04 3.39 5.20
CA GLU A 266 1.37 4.51 5.83
C GLU A 266 2.42 5.55 6.20
N ASN A 267 2.21 6.82 5.84
CA ASN A 267 3.15 7.89 6.16
C ASN A 267 2.44 9.04 6.88
N HIS A 268 3.01 9.45 8.00
CA HIS A 268 2.57 10.61 8.77
C HIS A 268 3.67 11.66 8.75
N TYR A 269 3.34 12.91 8.45
CA TYR A 269 4.34 13.96 8.32
C TYR A 269 4.11 15.06 9.36
N TYR A 270 5.20 15.53 9.95
CA TYR A 270 5.28 16.87 10.52
C TYR A 270 4.96 17.93 9.45
N PRO A 271 4.63 19.18 9.83
CA PRO A 271 4.20 20.21 8.88
C PRO A 271 5.17 20.43 7.70
N PHE A 272 6.47 20.27 7.94
CA PHE A 272 7.54 20.45 6.97
C PHE A 272 7.95 19.16 6.24
N GLY A 273 7.16 18.09 6.34
CA GLY A 273 7.36 16.89 5.52
C GLY A 273 8.29 15.84 6.11
N MET A 274 8.83 16.06 7.31
CA MET A 274 9.55 14.99 8.01
C MET A 274 8.54 13.94 8.42
N ASN A 275 8.82 12.68 8.09
CA ASN A 275 8.05 11.55 8.58
C ASN A 275 8.06 11.47 10.12
N MET A 276 6.93 11.09 10.71
CA MET A 276 6.78 10.85 12.14
C MET A 276 7.15 9.39 12.41
N ALA A 277 8.42 9.18 12.76
CA ALA A 277 8.93 7.86 13.13
C ALA A 277 8.10 7.24 14.26
N GLY A 278 7.82 5.95 14.16
CA GLY A 278 7.08 5.17 15.16
C GLY A 278 5.58 5.00 14.89
N ILE A 279 4.98 5.85 14.04
CA ILE A 279 3.56 5.70 13.66
C ILE A 279 3.35 5.38 12.17
N GLU A 280 4.38 5.51 11.35
CA GLU A 280 4.34 5.08 9.95
C GLU A 280 4.31 3.55 9.79
N LYS A 281 3.98 3.10 8.58
CA LYS A 281 4.13 1.72 8.12
C LYS A 281 4.99 1.80 6.87
N GLU A 282 6.23 1.31 6.95
CA GLU A 282 7.09 1.29 5.76
C GLU A 282 6.55 0.33 4.72
N GLY A 283 6.65 0.71 3.44
CA GLY A 283 6.18 -0.14 2.35
C GLY A 283 7.16 -1.27 2.08
N THR A 284 6.65 -2.43 1.64
CA THR A 284 7.49 -3.52 1.11
C THR A 284 7.00 -3.90 -0.30
N PRO A 285 7.65 -3.44 -1.40
CA PRO A 285 8.75 -2.47 -1.43
C PRO A 285 8.24 -1.06 -1.14
N ASP A 286 9.10 -0.21 -0.59
CA ASP A 286 8.71 1.14 -0.19
C ASP A 286 8.31 2.00 -1.41
N HIS A 287 7.35 2.89 -1.20
CA HIS A 287 7.06 3.95 -2.15
C HIS A 287 7.79 5.23 -1.73
N LYS A 288 8.86 5.55 -2.46
CA LYS A 288 9.72 6.71 -2.19
C LYS A 288 9.06 8.06 -2.50
N PHE A 289 8.02 8.09 -3.32
CA PHE A 289 7.29 9.33 -3.66
C PHE A 289 6.27 9.66 -2.56
N GLN A 290 6.77 10.25 -1.48
CA GLN A 290 6.06 10.43 -0.22
C GLN A 290 5.48 11.85 -0.11
N TYR A 291 6.23 12.78 0.50
CA TYR A 291 5.81 14.15 0.74
C TYR A 291 5.73 14.96 -0.57
N ASN A 292 4.62 15.65 -0.79
CA ASN A 292 4.21 16.33 -2.03
C ASN A 292 4.32 15.45 -3.30
N GLY A 293 4.33 14.13 -3.15
CA GLY A 293 4.58 13.20 -4.25
C GLY A 293 5.99 13.31 -4.83
N LYS A 294 6.95 13.79 -4.03
CA LYS A 294 8.36 13.92 -4.37
C LYS A 294 9.16 12.77 -3.81
N GLU A 295 10.19 12.39 -4.56
CA GLU A 295 10.99 11.23 -4.23
C GLU A 295 11.94 11.53 -3.06
N LYS A 296 11.90 10.67 -2.05
CA LYS A 296 12.85 10.67 -0.95
C LYS A 296 14.11 9.91 -1.36
N GLN A 297 15.25 10.59 -1.23
CA GLN A 297 16.59 10.01 -1.43
C GLN A 297 17.04 9.36 -0.12
N GLU A 298 17.17 8.03 -0.10
CA GLU A 298 17.43 7.26 1.12
C GLU A 298 18.81 7.54 1.73
N GLU A 299 19.81 7.78 0.88
CA GLU A 299 21.21 7.92 1.25
C GLU A 299 21.47 9.16 2.11
N ILE A 300 20.66 10.20 1.92
CA ILE A 300 20.81 11.51 2.57
C ILE A 300 19.54 11.98 3.28
N GLY A 301 18.41 11.29 3.11
CA GLY A 301 17.12 11.65 3.69
C GLY A 301 16.46 12.90 3.11
N PHE A 302 16.99 13.43 2.01
CA PHE A 302 16.44 14.63 1.35
C PHE A 302 15.36 14.27 0.34
N ILE A 303 14.48 15.23 0.09
CA ILE A 303 13.40 15.07 -0.88
C ILE A 303 13.79 15.82 -2.15
N ASP A 304 13.71 15.16 -3.30
CA ASP A 304 14.05 15.73 -4.59
C ASP A 304 12.85 16.44 -5.23
N TYR A 305 12.94 17.77 -5.34
CA TYR A 305 11.94 18.60 -6.01
C TYR A 305 12.29 18.91 -7.47
N GLY A 306 13.43 18.45 -7.97
CA GLY A 306 13.93 18.69 -9.32
C GLY A 306 14.93 19.83 -9.35
N ALA A 307 14.51 21.07 -9.05
CA ALA A 307 15.45 22.20 -9.04
C ALA A 307 16.32 22.22 -7.77
N ARG A 308 15.86 21.63 -6.68
CA ARG A 308 16.51 21.65 -5.37
C ARG A 308 16.23 20.38 -4.56
N HIS A 309 17.18 20.00 -3.73
CA HIS A 309 16.95 19.05 -2.64
C HIS A 309 16.45 19.77 -1.40
N TYR A 310 15.39 19.22 -0.82
CA TYR A 310 14.72 19.73 0.37
C TYR A 310 15.08 18.89 1.59
N ASP A 311 15.52 19.57 2.65
CA ASP A 311 15.75 18.95 3.95
C ASP A 311 14.49 19.16 4.81
N ALA A 312 13.69 18.11 4.90
CA ALA A 312 12.49 18.10 5.70
C ALA A 312 12.77 18.20 7.21
N SER A 313 13.98 17.84 7.65
CA SER A 313 14.36 17.89 9.06
C SER A 313 14.56 19.31 9.56
N LEU A 314 15.17 20.14 8.73
CA LEU A 314 15.34 21.57 8.97
C LEU A 314 14.15 22.39 8.48
N GLY A 315 13.33 21.83 7.60
CA GLY A 315 12.26 22.54 6.90
C GLY A 315 12.82 23.60 5.94
N ARG A 316 13.95 23.32 5.29
CA ARG A 316 14.71 24.28 4.47
C ARG A 316 15.22 23.64 3.19
N TRP A 317 15.46 24.47 2.19
CA TRP A 317 16.23 24.06 1.02
C TRP A 317 17.70 23.89 1.38
N PHE A 318 18.33 22.88 0.80
CA PHE A 318 19.77 22.67 0.97
C PHE A 318 20.61 23.69 0.15
N VAL A 319 20.02 24.24 -0.91
CA VAL A 319 20.65 25.22 -1.80
C VAL A 319 19.85 26.52 -1.88
N VAL A 320 20.52 27.59 -2.31
CA VAL A 320 19.92 28.92 -2.52
C VAL A 320 18.80 28.82 -3.57
N ASP A 321 17.67 29.47 -3.29
CA ASP A 321 16.55 29.58 -4.20
C ASP A 321 16.95 30.23 -5.54
N PRO A 322 16.70 29.57 -6.69
CA PRO A 322 17.02 30.12 -8.01
C PRO A 322 16.32 31.46 -8.31
N LEU A 323 15.20 31.73 -7.64
CA LEU A 323 14.38 32.94 -7.79
C LEU A 323 14.39 33.80 -6.52
N ALA A 324 15.41 33.65 -5.66
CA ALA A 324 15.59 34.42 -4.43
C ALA A 324 15.41 35.94 -4.62
N GLU A 325 15.83 36.48 -5.76
CA GLU A 325 15.73 37.91 -6.10
C GLU A 325 14.30 38.41 -6.27
N LYS A 326 13.34 37.51 -6.55
CA LYS A 326 11.90 37.80 -6.58
C LYS A 326 11.30 37.79 -5.18
N MET A 327 11.89 37.02 -4.26
CA MET A 327 11.40 36.81 -2.89
C MET A 327 12.25 37.53 -1.83
N ARG A 328 12.63 38.80 -2.09
CA ARG A 328 13.60 39.55 -1.26
C ARG A 328 13.28 39.67 0.23
N ARG A 329 12.01 39.46 0.61
CA ARG A 329 11.55 39.51 2.01
C ARG A 329 11.70 38.19 2.76
N HIS A 330 12.07 37.12 2.06
CA HIS A 330 12.21 35.78 2.61
C HIS A 330 13.67 35.32 2.56
N SER A 331 14.02 34.40 3.45
CA SER A 331 15.33 33.74 3.40
C SER A 331 15.50 33.00 2.07
N VAL A 332 16.70 33.01 1.51
CA VAL A 332 16.99 32.29 0.26
C VAL A 332 16.93 30.76 0.41
N TYR A 333 16.77 30.26 1.64
CA TYR A 333 16.59 28.84 1.95
C TYR A 333 15.18 28.52 2.46
N ASN A 334 14.23 29.46 2.35
CA ASN A 334 12.88 29.28 2.88
C ASN A 334 12.09 28.24 2.07
N TYR A 335 11.46 27.28 2.75
CA TYR A 335 10.48 26.41 2.12
C TYR A 335 9.07 26.98 2.33
N ALA A 336 8.28 27.05 1.26
CA ALA A 336 6.86 27.38 1.33
C ALA A 336 6.51 28.65 2.14
N PHE A 337 7.35 29.69 2.09
CA PHE A 337 7.24 30.90 2.93
C PHE A 337 7.14 30.62 4.44
N ASN A 338 7.72 29.51 4.92
CA ASN A 338 7.57 28.96 6.27
C ASN A 338 6.11 28.63 6.66
N ASN A 339 5.23 28.42 5.68
CA ASN A 339 3.86 28.00 5.90
C ASN A 339 3.48 26.85 4.93
N PRO A 340 4.07 25.66 5.12
CA PRO A 340 3.85 24.48 4.26
C PRO A 340 2.43 23.90 4.36
N VAL A 341 1.62 24.39 5.31
CA VAL A 341 0.18 24.08 5.39
C VAL A 341 -0.60 24.83 4.30
N ARG A 342 -0.09 25.99 3.87
CA ARG A 342 -0.76 26.88 2.91
C ARG A 342 -0.09 26.89 1.54
N PHE A 343 1.23 26.80 1.51
CA PHE A 343 2.03 26.88 0.29
C PHE A 343 2.76 25.57 0.03
N ILE A 344 2.99 25.27 -1.24
CA ILE A 344 3.83 24.18 -1.73
C ILE A 344 4.81 24.75 -2.75
N ASP A 345 5.92 24.08 -3.01
CA ASP A 345 6.86 24.47 -4.08
C ASP A 345 7.03 23.27 -5.01
N PRO A 346 6.21 23.10 -6.06
CA PRO A 346 6.11 21.85 -6.80
C PRO A 346 7.33 21.46 -7.63
N ASP A 347 8.18 22.41 -8.02
CA ASP A 347 9.36 22.17 -8.84
C ASP A 347 10.66 22.62 -8.16
N GLY A 348 10.55 23.14 -6.93
CA GLY A 348 11.66 23.70 -6.19
C GLY A 348 12.12 25.04 -6.77
N MET A 349 11.31 25.77 -7.53
CA MET A 349 11.66 27.11 -8.01
C MET A 349 11.01 28.23 -7.23
N ALA A 350 9.76 28.07 -6.79
CA ALA A 350 9.06 29.08 -6.00
C ALA A 350 7.85 28.52 -5.24
N PRO A 351 7.64 28.95 -3.98
CA PRO A 351 6.40 28.71 -3.26
C PRO A 351 5.16 29.26 -3.99
N MET A 352 4.12 28.44 -4.06
CA MET A 352 2.80 28.77 -4.59
C MET A 352 1.70 28.25 -3.65
N LEU A 353 0.48 28.79 -3.72
CA LEU A 353 -0.66 28.26 -2.94
C LEU A 353 -0.92 26.79 -3.29
N GLY A 354 -1.29 25.97 -2.29
CA GLY A 354 -1.63 24.56 -2.48
C GLY A 354 -2.74 24.33 -3.51
N ASP A 355 -2.81 23.11 -4.07
CA ASP A 355 -3.66 22.75 -5.23
C ASP A 355 -5.09 23.33 -5.12
N PRO A 356 -5.43 24.34 -5.95
CA PRO A 356 -6.70 25.04 -5.87
C PRO A 356 -7.88 24.16 -6.34
N VAL A 357 -7.61 23.00 -6.95
CA VAL A 357 -8.63 22.01 -7.31
C VAL A 357 -9.03 21.18 -6.07
N LYS A 358 -8.10 20.86 -5.17
CA LYS A 358 -8.36 20.04 -3.97
C LYS A 358 -8.83 20.83 -2.76
N LYS A 359 -8.41 22.09 -2.63
CA LYS A 359 -8.91 23.02 -1.59
C LYS A 359 -9.12 24.41 -2.20
N PRO A 360 -10.16 24.59 -3.01
CA PRO A 360 -10.48 25.89 -3.59
C PRO A 360 -10.67 26.92 -2.48
N GLN A 361 -9.94 28.03 -2.55
CA GLN A 361 -10.10 29.18 -1.66
C GLN A 361 -10.72 30.33 -2.45
N ILE A 362 -11.80 30.91 -1.93
CA ILE A 362 -12.39 32.09 -2.53
C ILE A 362 -11.50 33.29 -2.25
N ARG A 363 -11.19 34.07 -3.29
CA ARG A 363 -10.44 35.32 -3.14
C ARG A 363 -11.17 36.25 -2.17
N SER A 364 -10.49 36.63 -1.08
CA SER A 364 -11.00 37.61 -0.12
C SER A 364 -10.64 39.03 -0.56
N THR A 365 -11.46 40.01 -0.19
CA THR A 365 -11.12 41.42 -0.37
C THR A 365 -10.66 42.03 0.96
N SER A 366 -9.84 43.07 0.89
CA SER A 366 -9.19 43.76 2.01
C SER A 366 -10.12 44.32 3.09
N LYS A 367 -11.45 44.25 2.94
CA LYS A 367 -12.45 44.72 3.92
C LYS A 367 -13.22 43.59 4.63
N GLY A 368 -12.69 42.36 4.64
CA GLY A 368 -13.30 41.24 5.38
C GLY A 368 -14.59 40.69 4.76
N LYS A 369 -14.85 41.01 3.48
CA LYS A 369 -15.90 40.38 2.66
C LYS A 369 -15.23 39.53 1.57
N SER A 370 -15.84 38.39 1.26
CA SER A 370 -15.38 37.47 0.22
C SER A 370 -15.78 37.99 -1.16
N GLY A 371 -15.10 39.04 -1.63
CA GLY A 371 -15.45 39.70 -2.89
C GLY A 371 -15.13 38.90 -4.15
N GLY A 372 -14.60 37.70 -3.97
CA GLY A 372 -14.57 36.65 -4.98
C GLY A 372 -15.86 35.83 -5.09
N LEU A 373 -16.87 35.99 -4.23
CA LEU A 373 -18.15 35.25 -4.35
C LEU A 373 -19.06 35.83 -5.42
N PHE A 374 -19.84 34.97 -6.08
CA PHE A 374 -20.94 35.38 -6.97
C PHE A 374 -22.04 36.11 -6.18
N GLY A 375 -22.60 37.17 -6.76
CA GLY A 375 -23.79 37.83 -6.20
C GLY A 375 -23.73 39.36 -6.16
N GLU A 376 -24.82 39.94 -5.66
CA GLU A 376 -25.00 41.39 -5.58
C GLU A 376 -24.09 42.02 -4.53
N ASN A 377 -23.50 43.18 -4.86
CA ASN A 377 -22.70 43.98 -3.93
C ASN A 377 -21.49 43.25 -3.29
N ASN A 378 -20.97 42.21 -3.95
CA ASN A 378 -19.81 41.45 -3.48
C ASN A 378 -18.47 42.08 -3.88
N ARG A 379 -18.42 42.93 -4.92
CA ARG A 379 -17.22 43.68 -5.30
C ARG A 379 -17.30 45.13 -4.84
N THR A 380 -16.13 45.77 -4.76
CA THR A 380 -16.01 47.21 -4.50
C THR A 380 -15.12 47.81 -5.58
N ASP A 381 -15.52 48.94 -6.18
CA ASP A 381 -14.67 49.66 -7.13
C ASP A 381 -13.66 50.58 -6.45
N GLU A 382 -12.83 51.26 -7.25
CA GLU A 382 -11.77 52.17 -6.77
C GLU A 382 -12.33 53.32 -5.92
N ASP A 383 -13.58 53.72 -6.18
CA ASP A 383 -14.28 54.79 -5.45
C ASP A 383 -15.01 54.28 -4.19
N GLY A 384 -14.96 52.98 -3.91
CA GLY A 384 -15.59 52.39 -2.74
C GLY A 384 -17.06 51.98 -2.93
N ASN A 385 -17.60 52.07 -4.15
CA ASN A 385 -18.97 51.68 -4.46
C ASN A 385 -19.11 50.17 -4.61
N LEU A 386 -20.22 49.62 -4.12
CA LEU A 386 -20.52 48.20 -4.22
C LEU A 386 -20.97 47.82 -5.64
N LYS A 387 -20.48 46.69 -6.14
CA LYS A 387 -20.79 46.15 -7.47
C LYS A 387 -21.11 44.66 -7.41
N ASP A 388 -21.95 44.22 -8.34
CA ASP A 388 -22.25 42.80 -8.55
C ASP A 388 -21.01 42.06 -9.04
N HIS A 389 -20.84 40.83 -8.58
CA HIS A 389 -19.85 39.90 -9.11
C HIS A 389 -20.55 38.80 -9.90
N ASN A 390 -20.18 38.66 -11.17
CA ASN A 390 -20.88 37.78 -12.13
C ASN A 390 -20.34 36.33 -12.16
N GLY A 391 -19.34 36.05 -11.33
CA GLY A 391 -18.67 34.76 -11.26
C GLY A 391 -18.10 34.52 -9.87
N VAL A 392 -17.17 33.58 -9.80
CA VAL A 392 -16.39 33.27 -8.60
C VAL A 392 -14.90 33.43 -8.90
N ASP A 393 -14.16 34.02 -7.97
CA ASP A 393 -12.71 34.14 -8.04
C ASP A 393 -12.10 33.06 -7.12
N ILE A 394 -11.53 32.01 -7.72
CA ILE A 394 -10.81 30.96 -6.99
C ILE A 394 -9.33 31.30 -7.00
N LEU A 395 -8.72 31.41 -5.82
CA LEU A 395 -7.28 31.63 -5.71
C LEU A 395 -6.53 30.53 -6.45
N ALA A 396 -5.67 30.93 -7.38
CA ALA A 396 -4.90 30.05 -8.23
C ALA A 396 -3.62 30.80 -8.61
N PRO A 397 -2.44 30.30 -8.19
CA PRO A 397 -1.16 30.88 -8.61
C PRO A 397 -0.99 30.86 -10.12
N LYS A 398 -0.28 31.85 -10.65
CA LYS A 398 0.16 31.81 -12.04
C LYS A 398 0.91 30.50 -12.35
N GLY A 399 0.63 29.91 -13.52
CA GLY A 399 1.17 28.60 -13.91
C GLY A 399 0.29 27.41 -13.53
N THR A 400 -0.74 27.61 -12.70
CA THR A 400 -1.70 26.55 -12.36
C THR A 400 -2.46 26.08 -13.60
N LYS A 401 -2.45 24.77 -13.86
CA LYS A 401 -3.28 24.17 -14.92
C LYS A 401 -4.76 24.28 -14.58
N ILE A 402 -5.52 24.93 -15.45
CA ILE A 402 -6.96 25.07 -15.32
C ILE A 402 -7.64 23.96 -16.11
N LYS A 403 -8.53 23.24 -15.44
CA LYS A 403 -9.33 22.14 -16.02
C LYS A 403 -10.79 22.52 -16.16
N SER A 404 -11.46 21.97 -17.16
CA SER A 404 -12.89 22.20 -17.37
C SER A 404 -13.73 21.53 -16.29
N ILE A 405 -14.68 22.26 -15.71
CA ILE A 405 -15.65 21.76 -14.72
C ILE A 405 -16.77 20.96 -15.39
N LYS A 406 -17.03 21.21 -16.68
CA LYS A 406 -18.06 20.52 -17.46
C LYS A 406 -17.57 20.21 -18.86
N GLY A 407 -18.05 19.10 -19.42
CA GLY A 407 -17.84 18.75 -20.82
C GLY A 407 -18.65 19.64 -21.77
N GLY A 408 -18.13 19.86 -22.97
CA GLY A 408 -18.78 20.70 -23.98
C GLY A 408 -17.91 20.92 -25.21
N SER A 409 -18.21 21.98 -25.96
CA SER A 409 -17.38 22.48 -27.05
C SER A 409 -16.86 23.87 -26.71
N VAL A 410 -15.58 24.14 -27.01
CA VAL A 410 -15.02 25.51 -26.93
C VAL A 410 -15.77 26.38 -27.93
N TRP A 411 -16.51 27.34 -27.40
CA TRP A 411 -17.30 28.28 -28.21
C TRP A 411 -16.46 29.49 -28.63
N SER A 412 -15.62 29.99 -27.73
CA SER A 412 -14.71 31.10 -28.02
C SER A 412 -13.50 31.03 -27.08
N ALA A 413 -12.34 31.42 -27.59
CA ALA A 413 -11.17 31.73 -26.78
C ALA A 413 -10.55 33.02 -27.33
N GLY A 414 -10.22 33.97 -26.45
CA GLY A 414 -9.84 35.30 -26.89
C GLY A 414 -9.21 36.13 -25.78
N GLU A 415 -9.02 37.40 -26.06
CA GLU A 415 -8.47 38.38 -25.11
C GLU A 415 -9.44 39.56 -24.99
N SER A 416 -9.58 40.12 -23.79
CA SER A 416 -10.34 41.33 -23.53
C SER A 416 -9.73 42.13 -22.38
N ASP A 417 -10.01 43.43 -22.31
CA ASP A 417 -9.48 44.28 -21.24
C ASP A 417 -9.94 43.82 -19.84
N THR A 418 -11.17 43.29 -19.74
CA THR A 418 -11.75 42.87 -18.46
C THR A 418 -11.35 41.46 -18.06
N PHE A 419 -11.49 40.47 -18.95
CA PHE A 419 -11.20 39.07 -18.63
C PHE A 419 -9.76 38.67 -18.88
N GLY A 420 -8.98 39.52 -19.55
CA GLY A 420 -7.71 39.09 -20.11
C GLY A 420 -7.93 38.00 -21.13
N PHE A 421 -7.02 37.03 -21.17
CA PHE A 421 -7.22 35.80 -21.91
C PHE A 421 -8.27 34.92 -21.24
N TYR A 422 -9.18 34.39 -22.05
CA TYR A 422 -10.30 33.59 -21.58
C TYR A 422 -10.66 32.44 -22.53
N VAL A 423 -11.32 31.43 -21.98
CA VAL A 423 -11.96 30.32 -22.71
C VAL A 423 -13.41 30.22 -22.28
N LEU A 424 -14.32 30.19 -23.25
CA LEU A 424 -15.77 30.03 -23.07
C LEU A 424 -16.22 28.70 -23.66
N ILE A 425 -16.83 27.86 -22.83
CA ILE A 425 -17.30 26.52 -23.17
C ILE A 425 -18.82 26.51 -23.15
N ARG A 426 -19.42 25.85 -24.14
CA ARG A 426 -20.86 25.61 -24.24
C ARG A 426 -21.13 24.11 -24.10
N SER A 427 -22.08 23.72 -23.26
CA SER A 427 -22.49 22.33 -23.15
C SER A 427 -23.06 21.80 -24.46
N GLU A 428 -22.85 20.50 -24.71
CA GLU A 428 -23.51 19.79 -25.82
C GLU A 428 -24.85 19.20 -25.40
N ASN A 429 -25.02 18.90 -24.11
CA ASN A 429 -26.27 18.40 -23.56
C ASN A 429 -27.12 19.55 -23.00
N THR A 430 -28.38 19.61 -23.43
CA THR A 430 -29.38 20.61 -22.99
C THR A 430 -30.57 19.96 -22.26
N SER A 431 -30.53 18.64 -22.03
CA SER A 431 -31.66 17.89 -21.44
C SER A 431 -31.99 18.35 -20.03
N GLU A 432 -30.97 18.71 -19.25
CA GLU A 432 -31.09 19.13 -17.85
C GLU A 432 -31.77 20.50 -17.69
N HIS A 433 -31.76 21.33 -18.73
CA HIS A 433 -32.26 22.71 -18.69
C HIS A 433 -33.34 23.02 -19.73
N LYS A 434 -34.20 22.04 -20.04
CA LYS A 434 -35.34 22.19 -20.96
C LYS A 434 -34.95 22.77 -22.33
N GLY A 435 -33.83 22.32 -22.90
CA GLY A 435 -33.35 22.77 -24.21
C GLY A 435 -32.44 24.00 -24.19
N LYS A 436 -32.06 24.51 -23.01
CA LYS A 436 -31.09 25.61 -22.86
C LYS A 436 -29.67 25.08 -22.70
N TYR A 437 -28.69 25.87 -23.13
CA TYR A 437 -27.26 25.56 -22.98
C TYR A 437 -26.73 26.03 -21.63
N GLU A 438 -25.78 25.28 -21.10
CA GLU A 438 -24.90 25.70 -20.01
C GLU A 438 -23.64 26.34 -20.61
N TRP A 439 -23.18 27.41 -19.99
CA TRP A 439 -22.03 28.18 -20.41
C TRP A 439 -21.07 28.36 -19.24
N THR A 440 -19.81 27.97 -19.41
CA THR A 440 -18.74 28.20 -18.43
C THR A 440 -17.63 29.03 -19.05
N LEU A 441 -17.24 30.11 -18.37
CA LEU A 441 -16.13 30.96 -18.79
C LEU A 441 -15.00 30.90 -17.76
N TYR A 442 -13.76 30.80 -18.24
CA TYR A 442 -12.53 30.82 -17.45
C TYR A 442 -11.67 31.98 -17.93
N ALA A 443 -11.25 32.85 -17.03
CA ALA A 443 -10.58 34.11 -17.34
C ALA A 443 -9.31 34.35 -16.51
N HIS A 444 -8.59 35.42 -16.86
CA HIS A 444 -7.28 35.80 -16.35
C HIS A 444 -6.18 34.76 -16.65
N LEU A 445 -6.33 34.03 -17.76
CA LEU A 445 -5.36 33.03 -18.18
C LEU A 445 -4.04 33.67 -18.63
N GLU A 446 -2.97 32.89 -18.68
CA GLU A 446 -1.66 33.35 -19.15
C GLU A 446 -1.64 33.60 -20.66
N ASP A 447 -2.37 32.77 -21.41
CA ASP A 447 -2.57 32.86 -22.86
C ASP A 447 -3.99 32.43 -23.24
N LYS A 448 -4.27 32.30 -24.55
CA LYS A 448 -5.60 31.92 -25.06
C LYS A 448 -6.04 30.49 -24.69
N GLY A 449 -5.18 29.68 -24.05
CA GLY A 449 -5.48 28.32 -23.67
C GLY A 449 -5.92 27.45 -24.85
N ARG A 450 -6.86 26.54 -24.59
CA ARG A 450 -7.43 25.64 -25.59
C ARG A 450 -8.40 26.40 -26.50
N ALA A 451 -7.93 26.75 -27.69
CA ALA A 451 -8.64 27.65 -28.58
C ALA A 451 -9.82 27.04 -29.38
N SER A 452 -9.95 25.70 -29.43
CA SER A 452 -11.04 25.03 -30.16
C SER A 452 -11.24 23.56 -29.75
N GLY A 453 -12.34 22.97 -30.19
CA GLY A 453 -12.61 21.52 -30.10
C GLY A 453 -13.54 21.12 -28.97
N LYS A 454 -13.81 19.81 -28.88
CA LYS A 454 -14.59 19.19 -27.79
C LYS A 454 -13.74 19.03 -26.54
N ILE A 455 -14.36 19.28 -25.40
CA ILE A 455 -13.78 19.26 -24.06
C ILE A 455 -14.55 18.25 -23.23
N LYS A 456 -13.86 17.34 -22.55
CA LYS A 456 -14.46 16.54 -21.47
C LYS A 456 -14.27 17.26 -20.14
N GLU A 457 -15.12 16.93 -19.17
CA GLU A 457 -14.88 17.32 -17.79
C GLU A 457 -13.50 16.82 -17.33
N GLY A 458 -12.73 17.67 -16.65
CA GLY A 458 -11.36 17.39 -16.23
C GLY A 458 -10.27 17.62 -17.28
N ASP A 459 -10.61 17.86 -18.55
CA ASP A 459 -9.62 18.23 -19.58
C ASP A 459 -8.96 19.58 -19.24
N GLU A 460 -7.66 19.69 -19.50
CA GLU A 460 -6.93 20.95 -19.41
C GLU A 460 -7.41 21.95 -20.49
N ILE A 461 -7.70 23.18 -20.07
CA ILE A 461 -8.25 24.24 -20.92
C ILE A 461 -7.37 25.48 -21.00
N GLY A 462 -6.39 25.61 -20.12
CA GLY A 462 -5.42 26.71 -20.14
C GLY A 462 -4.58 26.75 -18.88
N ILE A 463 -3.70 27.73 -18.82
CA ILE A 463 -2.82 27.96 -17.67
C ILE A 463 -3.25 29.27 -17.00
N GLN A 464 -3.32 29.27 -15.67
CA GLN A 464 -3.62 30.44 -14.87
C GLN A 464 -2.59 31.54 -15.09
N GLY A 465 -3.05 32.79 -15.26
CA GLY A 465 -2.21 33.96 -15.42
C GLY A 465 -2.67 35.13 -14.56
N ASN A 466 -2.44 36.34 -15.07
CA ASN A 466 -2.90 37.59 -14.48
C ASN A 466 -3.32 38.59 -15.56
N SER A 467 -3.83 38.11 -16.70
CA SER A 467 -4.16 38.98 -17.84
C SER A 467 -5.42 39.84 -17.59
N GLY A 468 -5.59 40.89 -18.39
CA GLY A 468 -6.71 41.82 -18.27
C GLY A 468 -6.59 42.70 -17.02
N ASN A 469 -7.70 42.91 -16.32
CA ASN A 469 -7.73 43.77 -15.13
C ASN A 469 -7.07 43.15 -13.88
N ALA A 470 -6.63 41.89 -13.94
CA ALA A 470 -5.87 41.23 -12.88
C ALA A 470 -4.35 41.53 -12.93
N LYS A 471 -3.87 42.26 -13.96
CA LYS A 471 -2.44 42.44 -14.25
C LYS A 471 -1.62 43.12 -13.15
N HIS A 472 -2.27 43.92 -12.31
CA HIS A 472 -1.63 44.66 -11.23
C HIS A 472 -1.93 44.08 -9.84
N MET A 473 -2.59 42.91 -9.78
CA MET A 473 -2.87 42.25 -8.52
C MET A 473 -1.61 41.65 -7.91
N SER A 474 -1.57 41.62 -6.58
CA SER A 474 -0.48 40.98 -5.85
C SER A 474 -0.52 39.47 -6.02
N GLU A 475 0.62 38.79 -5.81
CA GLU A 475 0.72 37.32 -5.85
C GLU A 475 -0.29 36.64 -4.91
N SER A 476 -0.64 37.29 -3.79
CA SER A 476 -1.66 36.81 -2.85
C SER A 476 -3.11 36.91 -3.34
N GLU A 477 -3.33 37.56 -4.47
CA GLU A 477 -4.64 37.81 -5.08
C GLU A 477 -4.79 37.17 -6.47
N GLU A 478 -3.79 36.40 -6.91
CA GLU A 478 -3.85 35.63 -8.15
C GLU A 478 -5.00 34.62 -8.09
N HIS A 479 -5.84 34.64 -9.12
CA HIS A 479 -7.08 33.87 -9.14
C HIS A 479 -7.53 33.57 -10.56
N VAL A 480 -8.15 32.40 -10.73
CA VAL A 480 -8.98 32.13 -11.90
C VAL A 480 -10.37 32.73 -11.68
N HIS A 481 -10.86 33.49 -12.65
CA HIS A 481 -12.23 33.98 -12.63
C HIS A 481 -13.12 33.03 -13.43
N ILE A 482 -14.16 32.48 -12.77
CA ILE A 482 -15.05 31.47 -13.35
C ILE A 482 -16.48 32.02 -13.35
N GLU A 483 -17.16 31.92 -14.48
CA GLU A 483 -18.58 32.29 -14.56
C GLU A 483 -19.44 31.15 -15.08
N TYR A 484 -20.69 31.13 -14.65
CA TYR A 484 -21.67 30.12 -15.03
C TYR A 484 -23.00 30.75 -15.45
N SER A 485 -23.54 30.31 -16.59
CA SER A 485 -24.82 30.80 -17.12
C SER A 485 -25.62 29.70 -17.80
N VAL A 486 -26.94 29.79 -17.70
CA VAL A 486 -27.89 28.87 -18.37
C VAL A 486 -28.83 29.67 -19.28
N GLY A 487 -28.81 29.38 -20.57
CA GLY A 487 -29.64 30.08 -21.56
C GLY A 487 -29.28 29.80 -23.02
N ASP A 488 -30.08 30.34 -23.94
CA ASP A 488 -29.85 30.18 -25.39
C ASP A 488 -28.56 30.87 -25.86
N THR A 489 -28.14 31.91 -25.14
CA THR A 489 -26.92 32.68 -25.39
C THR A 489 -26.29 33.06 -24.05
N TYR A 490 -24.96 33.11 -24.04
CA TYR A 490 -24.18 33.51 -22.89
C TYR A 490 -24.55 34.94 -22.44
N LYS A 491 -24.89 35.12 -21.15
CA LYS A 491 -25.16 36.41 -20.48
C LYS A 491 -26.29 37.30 -21.06
N LYS A 492 -27.30 36.74 -21.73
CA LYS A 492 -28.43 37.52 -22.29
C LYS A 492 -29.19 38.39 -21.28
N SER A 493 -29.33 37.95 -20.03
CA SER A 493 -30.01 38.68 -18.95
C SER A 493 -29.43 38.31 -17.58
N LYS A 494 -29.63 39.16 -16.55
CA LYS A 494 -29.19 38.87 -15.17
C LYS A 494 -29.76 37.53 -14.66
N SER A 495 -30.99 37.18 -15.04
CA SER A 495 -31.65 35.93 -14.65
C SER A 495 -30.98 34.65 -15.18
N ASN A 496 -30.14 34.77 -16.21
CA ASN A 496 -29.45 33.63 -16.81
C ASN A 496 -28.11 33.35 -16.12
N ARG A 497 -27.63 34.24 -15.24
CA ARG A 497 -26.38 34.06 -14.48
C ARG A 497 -26.67 33.17 -13.26
N LYS A 498 -25.81 32.21 -13.02
CA LYS A 498 -25.92 31.22 -11.94
C LYS A 498 -24.66 31.24 -11.11
N ASP A 499 -24.78 30.83 -9.85
CA ASP A 499 -23.61 30.74 -8.98
C ASP A 499 -22.71 29.59 -9.49
N PRO A 500 -21.47 29.85 -9.89
CA PRO A 500 -20.57 28.80 -10.34
C PRO A 500 -20.33 27.73 -9.28
N LEU A 501 -20.45 28.07 -7.98
CA LEU A 501 -20.27 27.11 -6.88
C LEU A 501 -21.32 25.99 -6.87
N GLU A 502 -22.43 26.14 -7.61
CA GLU A 502 -23.38 25.05 -7.84
C GLU A 502 -22.72 23.87 -8.56
N LEU A 503 -21.68 24.12 -9.36
CA LEU A 503 -20.93 23.11 -10.11
C LEU A 503 -19.81 22.46 -9.30
N PHE A 504 -19.52 22.94 -8.08
CA PHE A 504 -18.39 22.47 -7.28
C PHE A 504 -18.83 21.40 -6.29
N ASP A 505 -18.02 20.34 -6.14
CA ASP A 505 -18.22 19.33 -5.09
C ASP A 505 -17.95 19.91 -3.69
N THR A 506 -16.94 20.78 -3.59
CA THR A 506 -16.63 21.48 -2.34
C THR A 506 -17.71 22.51 -2.03
N LYS A 507 -18.28 22.46 -0.82
CA LYS A 507 -19.31 23.39 -0.37
C LYS A 507 -18.72 24.50 0.51
N PHE A 508 -19.17 25.71 0.25
CA PHE A 508 -18.73 26.93 0.92
C PHE A 508 -19.87 27.54 1.72
N ASP A 509 -19.53 28.15 2.86
CA ASP A 509 -20.43 29.05 3.56
C ASP A 509 -20.55 30.41 2.84
N LYS A 510 -21.46 31.27 3.32
CA LYS A 510 -21.68 32.64 2.80
C LYS A 510 -20.46 33.56 2.92
N ASN A 511 -19.42 33.14 3.65
CA ASN A 511 -18.16 33.86 3.81
C ASN A 511 -17.04 33.20 2.99
N GLY A 512 -17.34 32.21 2.14
CA GLY A 512 -16.34 31.53 1.33
C GLY A 512 -15.44 30.55 2.11
N ASN A 513 -15.81 30.15 3.32
CA ASN A 513 -15.11 29.10 4.07
C ASN A 513 -15.63 27.72 3.71
N VAL A 514 -14.74 26.74 3.64
CA VAL A 514 -15.09 25.33 3.42
C VAL A 514 -15.84 24.76 4.63
N MET A 515 -16.96 24.08 4.40
CA MET A 515 -17.70 23.37 5.46
C MET A 515 -17.13 21.95 5.66
N SER A 516 -16.90 21.52 6.92
CA SER A 516 -16.13 20.32 7.29
C SER A 516 -16.64 19.00 6.66
N ASN A 517 -15.73 18.22 6.08
CA ASN A 517 -15.93 16.81 5.71
C ASN A 517 -15.68 15.86 6.90
N LYS A 518 -16.35 14.70 6.89
CA LYS A 518 -16.84 13.94 8.05
C LYS A 518 -15.85 13.12 8.93
N ASN A 519 -14.52 13.13 8.71
CA ASN A 519 -13.63 12.12 9.35
C ASN A 519 -12.40 12.72 10.07
N GLN A 520 -12.55 13.13 11.34
CA GLN A 520 -11.44 13.52 12.22
C GLN A 520 -11.77 13.16 13.67
N LYS A 521 -11.21 12.06 14.19
CA LYS A 521 -10.98 11.78 15.63
C LYS A 521 -10.38 10.38 15.76
N GLU A 522 -9.05 10.28 15.88
CA GLU A 522 -8.29 9.16 16.47
C GLU A 522 -6.81 9.39 16.12
N ASN A 523 -6.04 9.96 17.03
CA ASN A 523 -4.58 10.11 16.94
C ASN A 523 -4.09 10.58 18.30
N GLU A 524 -3.38 9.73 19.04
CA GLU A 524 -2.33 10.16 19.97
C GLU A 524 -1.59 8.94 20.54
N MET A 525 -0.26 9.08 20.66
CA MET A 525 0.75 8.15 21.20
C MET A 525 1.15 7.05 20.19
N ILE A 526 2.38 6.99 19.70
CA ILE A 526 3.56 6.53 20.45
C ILE A 526 4.82 6.97 19.68
N ASN A 527 5.81 7.51 20.41
CA ASN A 527 7.18 7.79 19.95
C ASN A 527 8.13 6.88 20.73
N ASN A 528 9.25 6.53 20.06
CA ASN A 528 10.49 5.88 20.54
C ASN A 528 10.55 4.38 20.24
N LEU A 529 11.65 3.76 19.80
CA LEU A 529 13.04 4.15 19.48
C LEU A 529 13.69 2.85 18.93
N PHE A 530 14.34 2.87 17.76
CA PHE A 530 15.06 1.71 17.21
C PHE A 530 16.53 1.63 17.68
N GLU A 531 17.05 0.39 17.62
CA GLU A 531 18.40 -0.07 17.17
C GLU A 531 19.22 -0.92 18.17
N PRO A 532 20.19 -1.77 17.74
CA PRO A 532 20.00 -3.09 17.07
C PRO A 532 20.94 -4.19 17.67
N PHE A 533 20.61 -5.50 17.72
CA PHE A 533 21.66 -6.53 17.94
C PHE A 533 21.29 -7.98 17.53
N SER A 534 22.35 -8.79 17.46
CA SER A 534 22.59 -9.94 16.58
C SER A 534 22.37 -11.35 17.15
N TRP A 535 21.99 -12.28 16.26
CA TRP A 535 22.43 -13.69 16.05
C TRP A 535 22.72 -14.71 17.20
N GLU A 536 22.51 -14.44 18.50
CA GLU A 536 22.85 -15.43 19.56
C GLU A 536 21.67 -16.29 20.10
N ASN A 537 20.40 -16.01 19.79
CA ASN A 537 19.26 -16.67 20.47
C ASN A 537 18.53 -17.78 19.70
N TRP A 538 19.27 -18.66 19.01
CA TRP A 538 18.71 -19.94 18.54
C TRP A 538 19.05 -21.06 19.51
N GLU A 539 18.48 -21.02 20.71
CA GLU A 539 18.47 -22.21 21.58
C GLU A 539 17.28 -23.10 21.23
N ILE A 540 17.63 -24.23 20.62
CA ILE A 540 16.79 -25.41 20.47
C ILE A 540 16.70 -26.04 21.86
N TYR A 541 15.60 -25.85 22.58
CA TYR A 541 15.31 -26.67 23.75
C TYR A 541 14.33 -27.79 23.40
N LEU A 542 14.83 -29.00 23.63
CA LEU A 542 14.06 -30.22 23.81
C LEU A 542 13.04 -29.98 24.94
N ALA A 543 11.84 -30.55 24.76
CA ALA A 543 10.79 -30.55 25.75
C ALA A 543 11.22 -31.29 27.02
N GLU A 544 10.69 -30.86 28.17
CA GLU A 544 10.12 -31.80 29.14
C GLU A 544 8.61 -31.90 28.88
#